data_AF-A0A562JRI4-F1
#
_entry.id   AF-A0A562JRI4-F1
#
_cell.length_a   1.000
_cell.length_b   1.000
_cell.length_c   1.000
_cell.angle_alpha   90.00
_cell.angle_beta   90.00
_cell.angle_gamma   90.00
#
_symmetry.space_group_name_H-M   'P 1'
#
loop_
_entity.id
_entity.type
_entity.pdbx_description
1 polymer ?
#
loop_
_entity_poly.entity_id
_entity_poly.type
_entity_poly.pdbx_seq_one_letter_code
_entity_poly.pdbx_strand_id
1 'polypeptide(L)'
;MKENVWQEQQHKLGLFTEKSVSLFEIKEIHQNLLIQQAAISEEIAVAIIRNEYVKLSHLLVNRSKIQSAIKEIEFLHEDELNSHVSMNDRISKALRDAAITMESKGEDILLNVISNLDKLNKSAHSMISKATSISNKTFSRGNQLSHQAGKFLVHKTSEGLAKLSDVIQKRS
;
A
#
# COMPACT_ATOMS: atom_id res chain seq x y z
N MET A 1 -10.46 -58.31 40.25
CA MET A 1 -10.91 -56.93 40.02
C MET A 1 -9.88 -56.23 39.17
N LYS A 2 -10.22 -55.94 37.91
CA LYS A 2 -9.38 -55.21 36.95
C LYS A 2 -9.91 -53.78 36.92
N GLU A 3 -9.20 -52.83 37.52
CA GLU A 3 -9.47 -51.41 37.37
C GLU A 3 -8.22 -50.72 36.83
N ASN A 4 -8.28 -50.42 35.53
CA ASN A 4 -7.89 -49.17 34.88
C ASN A 4 -6.51 -48.55 35.17
N VAL A 5 -5.45 -49.30 34.85
CA VAL A 5 -4.10 -48.73 34.60
C VAL A 5 -4.06 -47.89 33.29
N TRP A 6 -5.13 -47.94 32.48
CA TRP A 6 -5.22 -47.25 31.19
C TRP A 6 -5.61 -45.76 31.26
N GLN A 7 -6.11 -45.26 32.39
CA GLN A 7 -6.50 -43.85 32.50
C GLN A 7 -5.36 -42.94 32.97
N GLU A 8 -4.35 -43.48 33.65
CA GLU A 8 -3.26 -42.69 34.22
C GLU A 8 -2.12 -42.40 33.22
N GLN A 9 -2.06 -43.13 32.10
CA GLN A 9 -1.11 -42.85 31.01
C GLN A 9 -1.63 -41.85 29.97
N GLN A 10 -2.94 -41.60 29.89
CA GLN A 10 -3.48 -40.58 28.99
C GLN A 10 -3.37 -39.16 29.55
N HIS A 11 -3.13 -39.00 30.85
CA HIS A 11 -2.97 -37.69 31.50
C HIS A 11 -1.53 -37.13 31.49
N LYS A 12 -0.54 -37.86 30.94
CA LYS A 12 0.89 -37.49 31.02
C LYS A 12 1.47 -36.84 29.75
N LEU A 13 0.65 -36.61 28.73
CA LEU A 13 1.04 -35.93 27.47
C LEU A 13 0.31 -34.59 27.29
N GLY A 14 0.01 -33.92 28.41
CA GLY A 14 -0.51 -32.55 28.38
C GLY A 14 0.52 -31.58 27.81
N LEU A 15 0.31 -31.17 26.56
CA LEU A 15 0.40 -29.77 26.09
C LEU A 15 0.19 -29.70 24.56
N PHE A 16 -1.03 -29.97 24.11
CA PHE A 16 -1.58 -29.31 22.92
C PHE A 16 -2.71 -28.39 23.38
N THR A 17 -2.32 -27.25 23.94
CA THR A 17 -3.22 -26.10 24.08
C THR A 17 -3.15 -25.28 22.80
N GLU A 18 -3.88 -25.72 21.78
CA GLU A 18 -4.41 -24.87 20.72
C GLU A 18 -5.50 -25.68 20.03
N LYS A 19 -6.67 -25.06 19.83
CA LYS A 19 -7.88 -25.71 19.33
C LYS A 19 -7.55 -26.59 18.12
N SER A 20 -7.71 -27.91 18.25
CA SER A 20 -7.53 -28.85 17.15
C SER A 20 -8.60 -28.57 16.09
N VAL A 21 -8.30 -27.67 15.15
CA VAL A 21 -9.05 -27.53 13.91
C VAL A 21 -9.03 -28.90 13.27
N SER A 22 -10.20 -29.41 12.87
CA SER A 22 -10.24 -30.74 12.29
C SER A 22 -9.46 -30.75 10.97
N LEU A 23 -8.72 -31.82 10.72
CA LEU A 23 -8.02 -32.05 9.44
C LEU A 23 -8.96 -31.88 8.22
N PHE A 24 -10.25 -32.12 8.42
CA PHE A 24 -11.28 -31.91 7.41
C PHE A 24 -11.51 -30.42 7.11
N GLU A 25 -11.63 -29.58 8.14
CA GLU A 25 -11.76 -28.13 8.00
C GLU A 25 -10.51 -27.52 7.35
N ILE A 26 -9.30 -28.01 7.68
CA ILE A 26 -8.06 -27.56 7.05
C ILE A 26 -8.05 -27.89 5.54
N LYS A 27 -8.48 -29.10 5.16
CA LYS A 27 -8.61 -29.49 3.75
C LYS A 27 -9.67 -28.67 3.01
N GLU A 28 -10.80 -28.39 3.65
CA GLU A 28 -11.86 -27.56 3.07
C GLU A 28 -11.39 -26.11 2.86
N ILE A 29 -10.69 -25.54 3.84
CA ILE A 29 -10.08 -24.20 3.75
C ILE A 29 -9.03 -24.17 2.64
N HIS A 30 -8.14 -25.17 2.57
CA HIS A 30 -7.12 -25.27 1.51
C HIS A 30 -7.76 -25.34 0.12
N GLN A 31 -8.80 -26.16 -0.06
CA GLN A 31 -9.52 -26.28 -1.33
C GLN A 31 -10.24 -24.98 -1.69
N ASN A 32 -10.88 -24.31 -0.74
CA ASN A 32 -11.52 -23.02 -0.95
C ASN A 32 -10.52 -21.93 -1.35
N LEU A 33 -9.34 -21.91 -0.73
CA LEU A 33 -8.26 -20.98 -1.09
C LEU A 33 -7.75 -21.26 -2.51
N LEU A 34 -7.61 -22.51 -2.93
CA LEU A 34 -7.24 -22.87 -4.31
C LEU A 34 -8.28 -22.40 -5.33
N ILE A 35 -9.57 -22.55 -5.02
CA ILE A 35 -10.67 -22.06 -5.88
C ILE A 35 -10.62 -20.53 -5.98
N GLN A 36 -10.45 -19.83 -4.86
CA GLN A 36 -10.35 -18.37 -4.85
C GLN A 36 -9.12 -17.88 -5.60
N GLN A 37 -7.99 -18.58 -5.49
CA GLN A 37 -6.78 -18.26 -6.24
C GLN A 37 -7.02 -18.37 -7.75
N ALA A 38 -7.73 -19.41 -8.21
CA ALA A 38 -8.09 -19.57 -9.62
C ALA A 38 -9.03 -18.45 -10.11
N ALA A 39 -10.05 -18.10 -9.32
CA ALA A 39 -10.98 -17.02 -9.65
C ALA A 39 -10.27 -15.66 -9.76
N ILE A 40 -9.37 -15.34 -8.83
CA ILE A 40 -8.58 -14.10 -8.87
C ILE A 40 -7.67 -14.06 -10.09
N SER A 41 -7.05 -15.19 -10.47
CA SER A 41 -6.23 -15.25 -11.69
C SER A 41 -7.04 -14.94 -12.96
N GLU A 42 -8.28 -15.41 -13.04
CA GLU A 42 -9.19 -15.07 -14.14
C GLU A 42 -9.57 -13.58 -14.13
N GLU A 43 -9.89 -13.03 -12.94
CA GLU A 43 -10.19 -11.60 -12.80
C GLU A 43 -9.00 -10.70 -13.14
N ILE A 44 -7.77 -11.11 -12.82
CA ILE A 44 -6.54 -10.41 -13.19
C ILE A 44 -6.39 -10.36 -14.71
N ALA A 45 -6.59 -11.49 -15.40
CA ALA A 45 -6.54 -11.55 -16.86
C ALA A 45 -7.56 -10.58 -17.49
N VAL A 46 -8.78 -10.54 -16.96
CA VAL A 46 -9.82 -9.59 -17.39
C VAL A 46 -9.41 -8.14 -17.12
N ALA A 47 -8.87 -7.84 -15.93
CA ALA A 47 -8.44 -6.49 -15.56
C ALA A 47 -7.29 -5.98 -16.45
N ILE A 48 -6.36 -6.86 -16.86
CA ILE A 48 -5.30 -6.53 -17.81
C ILE A 48 -5.89 -6.19 -19.18
N ILE A 49 -6.79 -7.03 -19.71
CA ILE A 49 -7.45 -6.80 -21.01
C ILE A 49 -8.22 -5.48 -21.02
N ARG A 50 -8.89 -5.15 -19.90
CA ARG A 50 -9.69 -3.93 -19.76
C ARG A 50 -8.88 -2.69 -19.36
N ASN A 51 -7.56 -2.81 -19.17
CA ASN A 51 -6.69 -1.73 -18.69
C ASN A 51 -7.15 -1.12 -17.34
N GLU A 52 -7.74 -1.93 -16.46
CA GLU A 52 -8.24 -1.50 -15.15
C GLU A 52 -7.15 -1.57 -14.08
N TYR A 53 -6.14 -0.70 -14.18
CA TYR A 53 -4.91 -0.79 -13.37
C TYR A 53 -5.12 -0.64 -11.85
N VAL A 54 -6.14 0.11 -11.41
CA VAL A 54 -6.48 0.24 -9.99
C VAL A 54 -7.04 -1.08 -9.46
N LYS A 55 -7.96 -1.70 -10.20
CA LYS A 55 -8.53 -3.01 -9.86
C LYS A 55 -7.46 -4.09 -9.88
N LEU A 56 -6.58 -4.05 -10.88
CA LEU A 56 -5.43 -4.94 -11.01
C LEU A 56 -4.54 -4.90 -9.77
N SER A 57 -4.18 -3.71 -9.27
CA SER A 57 -3.39 -3.55 -8.05
C SER A 57 -4.03 -4.25 -6.84
N HIS A 58 -5.34 -4.06 -6.64
CA HIS A 58 -6.06 -4.72 -5.55
C HIS A 58 -6.10 -6.25 -5.72
N LEU A 59 -6.32 -6.74 -6.94
CA LEU A 59 -6.35 -8.16 -7.24
C LEU A 59 -4.99 -8.83 -6.99
N LEU A 60 -3.88 -8.20 -7.38
CA LEU A 60 -2.52 -8.71 -7.13
C LEU A 60 -2.20 -8.78 -5.63
N VAL A 61 -2.57 -7.75 -4.86
CA VAL A 61 -2.42 -7.78 -3.39
C VAL A 61 -3.25 -8.90 -2.76
N ASN A 62 -4.49 -9.09 -3.22
CA ASN A 62 -5.35 -10.12 -2.69
C ASN A 62 -4.79 -11.52 -2.99
N ARG A 63 -4.29 -11.71 -4.21
CA ARG A 63 -3.64 -12.95 -4.62
C ARG A 63 -2.41 -13.30 -3.80
N SER A 64 -1.53 -12.33 -3.55
CA SER A 64 -0.33 -12.52 -2.71
C SER A 64 -0.69 -13.01 -1.29
N LYS A 65 -1.78 -12.48 -0.72
CA LYS A 65 -2.30 -12.94 0.59
C LYS A 65 -2.80 -14.38 0.55
N ILE A 66 -3.62 -14.73 -0.46
CA ILE A 66 -4.13 -16.10 -0.63
C ILE A 66 -2.98 -17.08 -0.84
N GLN A 67 -2.00 -16.71 -1.67
CA GLN A 67 -0.83 -17.55 -1.93
C GLN A 67 0.02 -17.77 -0.67
N SER A 68 0.17 -16.74 0.17
CA SER A 68 0.86 -16.87 1.45
C SER A 68 0.11 -17.81 2.40
N ALA A 69 -1.22 -17.69 2.47
CA ALA A 69 -2.06 -18.57 3.28
C ALA A 69 -2.01 -20.04 2.81
N ILE A 70 -2.00 -20.28 1.48
CA ILE A 70 -1.85 -21.63 0.93
C ILE A 70 -0.49 -22.22 1.31
N LYS A 71 0.60 -21.47 1.14
CA LYS A 71 1.96 -21.92 1.50
C LYS A 71 2.09 -22.23 3.00
N GLU A 72 1.46 -21.42 3.84
CA GLU A 72 1.46 -21.63 5.29
C GLU A 72 0.70 -22.91 5.67
N ILE A 73 -0.46 -23.15 5.06
CA ILE A 73 -1.22 -24.40 5.28
C ILE A 73 -0.43 -25.62 4.79
N GLU A 74 0.19 -25.54 3.61
CA GLU A 74 0.98 -26.61 3.03
C GLU A 74 2.25 -26.93 3.83
N PHE A 75 2.90 -25.90 4.38
CA PHE A 75 4.05 -26.06 5.26
C PHE A 75 3.68 -26.73 6.59
N LEU A 76 2.55 -26.33 7.19
CA LEU A 76 2.10 -26.85 8.48
C LEU A 76 1.55 -28.29 8.39
N HIS A 77 1.06 -28.71 7.22
CA HIS A 77 0.39 -30.01 7.03
C HIS A 77 1.05 -30.87 5.94
N GLU A 78 2.35 -30.68 5.72
CA GLU A 78 3.11 -31.27 4.60
C GLU A 78 3.03 -32.82 4.59
N ASP A 79 3.15 -33.46 5.76
CA ASP A 79 3.12 -34.93 5.89
C ASP A 79 1.72 -35.53 5.67
N GLU A 80 0.65 -34.79 6.00
CA GLU A 80 -0.75 -35.25 5.89
C GLU A 80 -1.37 -34.95 4.50
N LEU A 81 -0.80 -34.02 3.75
CA LEU A 81 -1.20 -33.71 2.37
C LEU A 81 -0.45 -34.54 1.32
N ASN A 82 0.80 -34.94 1.58
CA ASN A 82 1.67 -35.56 0.59
C ASN A 82 1.61 -37.11 0.54
N SER A 83 0.89 -37.77 1.45
CA SER A 83 0.95 -39.23 1.63
C SER A 83 0.36 -40.07 0.46
N HIS A 84 -0.16 -39.45 -0.61
CA HIS A 84 -0.86 -40.18 -1.66
C HIS A 84 -0.60 -39.71 -3.11
N VAL A 85 0.49 -38.98 -3.35
CA VAL A 85 0.71 -38.28 -4.63
C VAL A 85 1.70 -39.03 -5.53
N SER A 86 1.22 -39.44 -6.71
CA SER A 86 2.00 -40.11 -7.77
C SER A 86 3.20 -39.26 -8.21
N MET A 87 4.28 -39.88 -8.69
CA MET A 87 5.49 -39.16 -9.12
C MET A 87 5.23 -38.14 -10.24
N ASN A 88 4.26 -38.41 -11.12
CA ASN A 88 3.82 -37.43 -12.13
C ASN A 88 3.12 -36.22 -11.50
N ASP A 89 2.27 -36.45 -10.49
CA ASP A 89 1.61 -35.36 -9.77
C ASP A 89 2.62 -34.52 -8.96
N ARG A 90 3.70 -35.13 -8.46
CA ARG A 90 4.82 -34.40 -7.82
C ARG A 90 5.56 -33.49 -8.80
N ILE A 91 5.77 -33.93 -10.04
CA ILE A 91 6.40 -33.13 -11.09
C ILE A 91 5.46 -31.99 -11.53
N SER A 92 4.18 -32.28 -11.74
CA SER A 92 3.18 -31.26 -12.05
C SER A 92 3.02 -30.23 -10.93
N LYS A 93 3.07 -30.65 -9.67
CA LYS A 93 3.07 -29.78 -8.49
C LYS A 93 4.32 -28.89 -8.47
N ALA A 94 5.51 -29.45 -8.65
CA ALA A 94 6.75 -28.68 -8.68
C ALA A 94 6.79 -27.63 -9.82
N LEU A 95 6.29 -27.98 -11.01
CA LEU A 95 6.17 -27.03 -12.13
C LEU A 95 5.15 -25.93 -11.83
N ARG A 96 4.02 -26.29 -11.23
CA ARG A 96 2.99 -25.34 -10.80
C ARG A 96 3.52 -24.41 -9.71
N ASP A 97 4.26 -24.93 -8.74
CA ASP A 97 4.88 -24.17 -7.65
C ASP A 97 5.97 -23.23 -8.18
N ALA A 98 6.73 -23.66 -9.19
CA ALA A 98 7.70 -22.81 -9.88
C ALA A 98 7.02 -21.66 -10.62
N ALA A 99 5.92 -21.92 -11.34
CA ALA A 99 5.13 -20.89 -11.99
C ALA A 99 4.53 -19.90 -10.98
N ILE A 100 3.91 -20.41 -9.92
CA ILE A 100 3.35 -19.65 -8.79
C ILE A 100 4.43 -18.80 -8.10
N THR A 101 5.65 -19.32 -7.97
CA THR A 101 6.79 -18.58 -7.37
C THR A 101 7.33 -17.51 -8.31
N MET A 102 7.47 -17.78 -9.60
CA MET A 102 7.85 -16.77 -10.59
C MET A 102 6.86 -15.62 -10.63
N GLU A 103 5.58 -15.96 -10.52
CA GLU A 103 4.49 -15.00 -10.53
C GLU A 103 4.47 -14.13 -9.26
N SER A 104 4.57 -14.74 -8.08
CA SER A 104 4.69 -14.00 -6.81
C SER A 104 5.92 -13.09 -6.78
N LYS A 105 7.08 -13.54 -7.29
CA LYS A 105 8.26 -12.67 -7.40
C LYS A 105 8.05 -11.51 -8.37
N GLY A 106 7.33 -11.74 -9.47
CA GLY A 106 6.91 -10.67 -10.38
C GLY A 106 5.99 -9.65 -9.70
N GLU A 107 5.03 -10.13 -8.91
CA GLU A 107 4.13 -9.29 -8.12
C GLU A 107 4.86 -8.46 -7.07
N ASP A 108 5.82 -9.02 -6.35
CA ASP A 108 6.63 -8.29 -5.35
C ASP A 108 7.43 -7.14 -5.99
N ILE A 109 7.97 -7.35 -7.19
CA ILE A 109 8.65 -6.31 -7.95
C ILE A 109 7.67 -5.20 -8.34
N LEU A 110 6.47 -5.56 -8.81
CA LEU A 110 5.43 -4.58 -9.15
C LEU A 110 4.96 -3.79 -7.92
N LEU A 111 4.79 -4.44 -6.77
CA LEU A 111 4.43 -3.79 -5.51
C LEU A 111 5.50 -2.78 -5.05
N ASN A 112 6.77 -3.12 -5.20
CA ASN A 112 7.87 -2.20 -4.91
C ASN A 112 7.87 -0.99 -5.84
N VAL A 113 7.60 -1.19 -7.14
CA VAL A 113 7.45 -0.09 -8.11
C VAL A 113 6.29 0.82 -7.73
N ILE A 114 5.12 0.24 -7.41
CA ILE A 114 3.94 1.00 -6.98
C ILE A 114 4.24 1.81 -5.70
N SER A 115 4.89 1.21 -4.72
CA SER A 115 5.29 1.88 -3.47
C SER A 115 6.21 3.08 -3.74
N ASN A 116 7.18 2.91 -4.63
CA ASN A 116 8.10 3.98 -5.00
C ASN A 116 7.40 5.11 -5.77
N LEU A 117 6.47 4.77 -6.67
CA LEU A 117 5.65 5.76 -7.38
C LEU A 117 4.75 6.55 -6.43
N ASP A 118 4.14 5.91 -5.44
CA ASP A 118 3.33 6.60 -4.42
C ASP A 118 4.17 7.57 -3.57
N LYS A 119 5.39 7.16 -3.17
CA LYS A 119 6.35 8.04 -2.47
C LYS A 119 6.75 9.24 -3.32
N LEU A 120 7.03 9.03 -4.61
CA LEU A 120 7.36 10.11 -5.54
C LEU A 120 6.19 11.09 -5.71
N ASN A 121 4.97 10.58 -5.84
CA ASN A 121 3.77 11.41 -5.97
C ASN A 121 3.55 12.28 -4.71
N LYS A 122 3.68 11.69 -3.52
CA LYS A 122 3.62 12.43 -2.24
C LYS A 122 4.71 13.50 -2.14
N SER A 123 5.93 13.18 -2.57
CA SER A 123 7.04 14.13 -2.60
C SER A 123 6.77 15.30 -3.56
N ALA A 124 6.31 15.01 -4.77
CA ALA A 124 5.95 16.02 -5.77
C ALA A 124 4.84 16.95 -5.24
N HIS A 125 3.81 16.38 -4.62
CA HIS A 125 2.74 17.17 -4.00
C HIS A 125 3.27 18.07 -2.87
N SER A 126 4.17 17.55 -2.02
CA SER A 126 4.82 18.35 -0.98
C SER A 126 5.65 19.50 -1.55
N MET A 127 6.40 19.25 -2.63
CA MET A 127 7.18 20.29 -3.31
C MET A 127 6.29 21.39 -3.89
N ILE A 128 5.21 21.02 -4.58
CA ILE A 128 4.25 21.98 -5.13
C ILE A 128 3.63 22.81 -4.00
N SER A 129 3.19 22.17 -2.92
CA SER A 129 2.62 22.86 -1.76
C SER A 129 3.61 23.87 -1.14
N LYS A 130 4.87 23.47 -0.96
CA LYS A 130 5.93 24.38 -0.48
C LYS A 130 6.18 25.53 -1.45
N ALA A 131 6.26 25.25 -2.75
CA ALA A 131 6.46 26.28 -3.77
C ALA A 131 5.31 27.29 -3.79
N THR A 132 4.05 26.84 -3.71
CA THR A 132 2.87 27.69 -3.62
C THR A 132 2.90 28.53 -2.34
N SER A 133 3.27 27.95 -1.20
CA SER A 133 3.40 28.68 0.07
C SER A 133 4.46 29.79 -0.01
N ILE A 134 5.64 29.49 -0.56
CA ILE A 134 6.72 30.47 -0.78
C ILE A 134 6.27 31.56 -1.74
N SER A 135 5.59 31.20 -2.83
CA SER A 135 5.06 32.14 -3.81
C SER A 135 4.07 33.12 -3.17
N ASN A 136 3.08 32.61 -2.42
CA ASN A 136 2.10 33.44 -1.73
C ASN A 136 2.75 34.39 -0.71
N LYS A 137 3.74 33.91 0.05
CA LYS A 137 4.47 34.73 1.01
C LYS A 137 5.29 35.83 0.33
N THR A 138 5.93 35.50 -0.79
CA THR A 138 6.71 36.45 -1.59
C THR A 138 5.82 37.50 -2.22
N PHE A 139 4.68 37.09 -2.80
CA PHE A 139 3.70 38.00 -3.38
C PHE A 139 3.12 38.95 -2.34
N SER A 140 2.72 38.43 -1.18
CA SER A 140 2.21 39.25 -0.06
C SER A 140 3.22 40.29 0.41
N ARG A 141 4.48 39.89 0.61
CA ARG A 141 5.58 40.81 0.98
C ARG A 141 5.86 41.83 -0.11
N GLY A 142 5.89 41.42 -1.38
CA GLY A 142 6.06 42.31 -2.52
C GLY A 142 4.96 43.36 -2.58
N ASN A 143 3.71 42.97 -2.33
CA ASN A 143 2.58 43.89 -2.29
C ASN A 143 2.69 44.89 -1.12
N GLN A 144 3.09 44.43 0.07
CA GLN A 144 3.33 45.31 1.22
C GLN A 144 4.42 46.35 0.93
N LEU A 145 5.55 45.92 0.35
CA LEU A 145 6.65 46.80 -0.02
C LEU A 145 6.23 47.81 -1.09
N SER A 146 5.49 47.37 -2.11
CA SER A 146 4.95 48.24 -3.16
C SER A 146 4.02 49.30 -2.57
N HIS A 147 3.14 48.91 -1.64
CA HIS A 147 2.26 49.86 -0.96
C HIS A 147 3.03 50.87 -0.10
N GLN A 148 4.06 50.43 0.63
CA GLN A 148 4.93 51.33 1.40
C GLN A 148 5.67 52.32 0.51
N ALA A 149 6.24 51.86 -0.61
CA ALA A 149 6.90 52.72 -1.58
C ALA A 149 5.93 53.74 -2.19
N GLY A 150 4.74 53.29 -2.59
CA GLY A 150 3.67 54.17 -3.08
C GLY A 150 3.28 55.24 -2.07
N LYS A 151 3.08 54.86 -0.80
CA LYS A 151 2.76 55.81 0.28
C LYS A 151 3.87 56.84 0.49
N PHE A 152 5.13 56.42 0.45
CA PHE A 152 6.29 57.32 0.57
C PHE A 152 6.34 58.34 -0.58
N LEU A 153 6.13 57.89 -1.83
CA LEU A 153 6.10 58.76 -3.00
C LEU A 153 4.97 59.79 -2.93
N VAL A 154 3.76 59.36 -2.58
CA VAL A 154 2.60 60.24 -2.39
C VAL A 154 2.92 61.30 -1.32
N HIS A 155 3.49 60.88 -0.19
CA HIS A 155 3.84 61.79 0.90
C HIS A 155 4.88 62.83 0.47
N LYS A 156 5.98 62.41 -0.17
CA LYS A 156 7.02 63.34 -0.67
C LYS A 156 6.51 64.31 -1.73
N THR A 157 5.64 63.82 -2.61
CA THR A 157 5.01 64.66 -3.65
C THR A 157 4.10 65.69 -3.00
N SER A 158 3.28 65.29 -2.02
CA SER A 158 2.40 66.19 -1.27
C SER A 158 3.17 67.26 -0.51
N GLU A 159 4.26 66.90 0.19
CA GLU A 159 5.15 67.86 0.86
C GLU A 159 5.75 68.87 -0.13
N GLY A 160 6.18 68.41 -1.30
CA GLY A 160 6.70 69.26 -2.37
C GLY A 160 5.65 70.25 -2.89
N LEU A 161 4.44 69.77 -3.16
CA LEU A 161 3.32 70.62 -3.61
C LEU A 161 2.92 71.65 -2.54
N ALA A 162 2.86 71.26 -1.27
CA ALA A 162 2.56 72.17 -0.18
C ALA A 162 3.58 73.32 -0.09
N LYS A 163 4.88 73.01 -0.18
CA LYS A 163 5.94 74.03 -0.20
C LYS A 163 5.84 74.97 -1.40
N LEU A 164 5.52 74.45 -2.58
CA LEU A 164 5.31 75.27 -3.77
C LEU A 164 4.12 76.21 -3.60
N SER A 165 3.01 75.70 -3.04
CA SER A 165 1.82 76.49 -2.72
C SER A 165 2.16 77.63 -1.76
N ASP A 166 2.89 77.35 -0.67
CA ASP A 166 3.31 78.36 0.30
C ASP A 166 4.17 79.46 -0.34
N VAL A 167 5.07 79.10 -1.26
CA VAL A 167 5.92 80.07 -1.98
C VAL A 167 5.10 80.95 -2.92
N ILE A 168 4.11 80.38 -3.61
CA ILE A 168 3.19 81.13 -4.48
C ILE A 168 2.36 82.10 -3.64
N GLN A 169 1.79 81.61 -2.53
CA GLN A 169 0.93 82.42 -1.66
C GLN A 169 1.68 83.57 -0.98
N LYS A 170 2.98 83.40 -0.66
CA LYS A 170 3.84 84.46 -0.13
C LYS A 170 4.28 85.49 -1.18
N ARG A 171 4.15 85.19 -2.47
CA ARG A 171 4.47 86.10 -3.59
C ARG A 171 3.25 86.86 -4.13
N SER A 172 2.04 86.40 -3.82
CA SER A 172 0.78 87.08 -4.12
C SER A 172 0.42 88.10 -3.06
#